data_AF-A0A1E3H3L7-F1
#
_entry.id   AF-A0A1E3H3L7-F1
#
_cell.length_a   1.000
_cell.length_b   1.000
_cell.length_c   1.000
_cell.angle_alpha   90.00
_cell.angle_beta   90.00
_cell.angle_gamma   90.00
#
_symmetry.space_group_name_H-M   'P 1'
#
loop_
_entity.id
_entity.type
_entity.pdbx_description
1 polymer ?
#
loop_
_entity_poly.entity_id
_entity_poly.type
_entity_poly.pdbx_seq_one_letter_code
_entity_poly.pdbx_strand_id
1 'polypeptide(L)'
;MTEAFEILGQASLWAAVLRIATPLLFGTLGALLCERAGVLNLGIEGIMTFGAMIGWLTVYTGGDLWTGLAAAPPAGRCSGCCMRC
;
A
#
# COMPACT_ATOMS: atom_id res chain seq x y z
N MET A 1 12.85 6.94 30.75
CA MET A 1 13.26 7.78 29.61
C MET A 1 14.25 7.05 28.69
N THR A 2 15.22 6.30 29.22
CA THR A 2 16.16 5.45 28.46
C THR A 2 15.50 4.38 27.60
N GLU A 3 14.47 3.68 28.09
CA GLU A 3 13.74 2.65 27.32
C GLU A 3 13.17 3.16 25.99
N ALA A 4 12.69 4.41 25.95
CA ALA A 4 12.17 5.01 24.72
C ALA A 4 13.29 5.31 23.71
N PHE A 5 14.47 5.72 24.19
CA PHE A 5 15.64 5.96 23.34
C PHE A 5 16.19 4.65 22.74
N GLU A 6 16.14 3.54 23.48
CA GLU A 6 16.51 2.21 22.97
C GLU A 6 15.58 1.75 21.85
N ILE A 7 14.26 1.95 22.00
CA ILE A 7 13.28 1.62 20.95
C ILE A 7 13.49 2.49 19.70
N LEU A 8 13.73 3.80 19.87
CA LEU A 8 13.96 4.73 18.76
C LEU A 8 15.31 4.50 18.06
N GLY A 9 16.32 4.00 18.77
CA GLY A 9 17.62 3.63 18.21
C GLY A 9 17.59 2.31 17.41
N GLN A 10 16.50 1.55 17.48
CA GLN A 10 16.43 0.22 16.88
C GLN A 10 16.24 0.31 15.36
N ALA A 11 17.18 -0.26 14.59
CA ALA A 11 17.16 -0.24 13.13
C ALA A 11 15.93 -0.95 12.52
N SER A 12 15.40 -1.96 13.22
CA SER A 12 14.19 -2.70 12.80
C SER A 12 12.95 -1.80 12.74
N LEU A 13 12.83 -0.84 13.66
CA LEU A 13 11.73 0.13 13.69
C LEU A 13 11.75 0.97 12.41
N TRP A 14 12.90 1.58 12.10
CA TRP A 14 13.06 2.40 10.91
C TRP A 14 12.87 1.61 9.61
N ALA A 15 13.35 0.37 9.55
CA ALA A 15 13.13 -0.49 8.39
C ALA A 15 11.65 -0.80 8.14
N ALA A 16 10.88 -1.05 9.21
CA ALA A 16 9.43 -1.25 9.11
C ALA A 16 8.70 0.03 8.69
N VAL A 17 9.07 1.18 9.27
CA VAL A 17 8.52 2.49 8.93
C VAL A 17 8.72 2.78 7.44
N LEU A 18 9.93 2.60 6.92
CA LEU A 18 10.22 2.88 5.52
C LEU A 18 9.42 2.00 4.57
N ARG A 19 9.24 0.71 4.87
CA ARG A 19 8.47 -0.24 4.04
C ARG A 19 6.97 0.10 3.96
N ILE A 20 6.39 0.66 5.01
CA ILE A 20 4.96 1.00 5.04
C ILE A 20 4.74 2.44 4.53
N ALA A 21 5.62 3.37 4.89
CA ALA A 21 5.51 4.78 4.52
C ALA A 21 5.71 5.01 3.01
N THR A 22 6.60 4.26 2.35
CA THR A 22 6.86 4.42 0.90
C THR A 22 5.62 4.21 0.03
N PRO A 23 4.87 3.10 0.11
CA PRO A 23 3.65 2.94 -0.68
C PRO A 23 2.60 4.00 -0.32
N LEU A 24 2.41 4.31 0.97
CA LEU A 24 1.45 5.36 1.39
C LEU A 24 1.76 6.73 0.79
N LEU A 25 3.04 7.14 0.76
CA LEU A 25 3.47 8.39 0.11
C LEU A 25 3.11 8.42 -1.37
N PHE A 26 3.31 7.30 -2.09
CA PHE A 26 2.90 7.24 -3.49
C PHE A 26 1.37 7.33 -3.66
N GLY A 27 0.60 6.77 -2.73
CA GLY A 27 -0.86 6.89 -2.71
C GLY A 27 -1.34 8.34 -2.51
N THR A 28 -0.80 9.05 -1.52
CA THR A 28 -1.21 10.43 -1.22
C THR A 28 -0.75 11.44 -2.28
N LEU A 29 0.40 11.23 -2.92
CA LEU A 29 0.81 12.01 -4.09
C LEU A 29 -0.19 11.86 -5.25
N GLY A 30 -0.71 10.64 -5.46
CA GLY A 30 -1.78 10.38 -6.42
C GLY A 30 -3.08 11.11 -6.06
N ALA A 31 -3.45 11.13 -4.78
CA ALA A 31 -4.63 11.85 -4.30
C ALA A 31 -4.53 13.37 -4.48
N LEU A 32 -3.36 13.97 -4.19
CA LEU A 32 -3.08 15.40 -4.44
C LEU A 32 -3.23 15.77 -5.92
N LEU A 33 -2.80 14.88 -6.83
CA LEU A 33 -3.00 15.07 -8.27
C LEU A 33 -4.48 14.99 -8.66
N CYS A 34 -5.24 14.06 -8.08
CA CYS A 34 -6.68 13.93 -8.30
C CYS A 34 -7.47 15.12 -7.76
N GLU A 35 -7.08 15.66 -6.60
CA GLU A 35 -7.63 16.90 -6.03
C GLU A 35 -7.52 18.07 -7.00
N ARG A 36 -6.39 18.20 -7.70
CA ARG A 36 -6.20 19.23 -8.75
C ARG A 36 -7.08 19.02 -9.98
N ALA A 37 -7.50 17.78 -10.24
CA ALA A 37 -8.45 17.44 -11.30
C ALA A 37 -9.92 17.59 -10.86
N GLY A 38 -10.18 17.96 -9.61
CA GLY A 38 -11.52 18.14 -9.06
C GLY A 38 -12.24 16.84 -8.69
N VAL A 39 -11.50 15.72 -8.56
CA VAL A 39 -12.05 14.40 -8.24
C VAL A 39 -11.36 13.86 -6.99
N LEU A 40 -12.10 13.64 -5.91
CA LEU A 40 -11.53 13.30 -4.60
C LEU A 40 -11.70 11.81 -4.30
N ASN A 41 -10.73 10.99 -4.73
CA ASN A 41 -10.77 9.55 -4.46
C ASN A 41 -10.13 9.22 -3.09
N LEU A 42 -10.93 9.28 -2.03
CA LEU A 42 -10.51 8.86 -0.68
C LEU A 42 -10.32 7.33 -0.56
N GLY A 43 -10.82 6.56 -1.53
CA GLY A 43 -10.73 5.09 -1.55
C GLY A 43 -9.35 4.55 -1.96
N ILE A 44 -8.39 5.41 -2.29
CA ILE A 44 -7.07 4.99 -2.80
C ILE A 44 -6.27 4.17 -1.79
N GLU A 45 -6.37 4.46 -0.50
CA GLU A 45 -5.76 3.64 0.55
C GLU A 45 -6.33 2.22 0.59
N GLY A 46 -7.65 2.10 0.38
CA GLY A 46 -8.35 0.82 0.27
C GLY A 46 -7.91 0.01 -0.95
N ILE A 47 -7.75 0.66 -2.10
CA ILE A 47 -7.26 0.02 -3.33
C ILE A 47 -5.83 -0.53 -3.13
N MET A 48 -4.97 0.21 -2.43
CA MET A 48 -3.59 -0.18 -2.17
C MET A 48 -3.50 -1.38 -1.21
N THR A 49 -4.23 -1.34 -0.10
CA THR A 49 -4.26 -2.43 0.89
C THR A 49 -4.91 -3.69 0.33
N PHE A 50 -5.96 -3.55 -0.49
CA PHE A 50 -6.62 -4.68 -1.17
C PHE A 50 -5.69 -5.35 -2.20
N GLY A 51 -4.95 -4.56 -2.98
CA GLY A 51 -3.95 -5.08 -3.91
C GLY A 51 -2.81 -5.84 -3.20
N ALA A 52 -2.32 -5.29 -2.08
CA ALA A 52 -1.30 -5.95 -1.26
C ALA A 52 -1.81 -7.27 -0.65
N MET A 53 -3.06 -7.30 -0.19
CA MET A 53 -3.70 -8.50 0.36
C MET A 53 -3.79 -9.62 -0.68
N ILE A 54 -4.17 -9.30 -1.92
CA ILE A 54 -4.27 -10.30 -3.00
C ILE A 54 -2.89 -10.76 -3.46
N GLY A 55 -1.90 -9.87 -3.51
CA GLY A 55 -0.51 -10.25 -3.76
C GLY A 55 0.07 -11.19 -2.69
N TRP A 56 -0.29 -11.00 -1.42
CA TRP A 56 0.10 -11.92 -0.35
C TRP A 56 -0.68 -13.25 -0.43
N LEU A 57 -1.99 -13.19 -0.64
CA LEU A 57 -2.87 -14.37 -0.70
C LEU A 57 -2.43 -15.35 -1.80
N THR A 58 -2.05 -14.82 -2.96
CA THR A 58 -1.59 -15.62 -4.12
C THR A 58 -0.30 -16.38 -3.82
N VAL A 59 0.67 -15.75 -3.16
CA VAL A 59 1.89 -16.41 -2.69
C VAL A 59 1.57 -17.41 -1.56
N TYR A 60 0.67 -17.06 -0.65
CA TYR A 60 0.23 -17.94 0.43
C TYR A 60 -0.45 -19.23 -0.10
N THR A 61 -1.20 -19.14 -1.21
CA THR A 61 -1.83 -20.29 -1.85
C THR A 61 -0.85 -21.19 -2.65
N GLY A 62 0.45 -20.88 -2.64
CA GLY A 62 1.48 -21.68 -3.31
C GLY A 62 1.92 -21.14 -4.67
N GLY A 63 1.56 -19.91 -5.03
CA GLY A 63 2.08 -19.23 -6.22
C GLY A 63 3.52 -18.75 -6.04
N ASP A 64 4.23 -18.57 -7.14
CA ASP A 64 5.55 -17.93 -7.14
C ASP A 64 5.45 -16.41 -6.93
N LEU A 65 6.58 -15.78 -6.57
CA LEU A 65 6.64 -14.34 -6.29
C LEU A 65 6.17 -13.48 -7.48
N TRP A 66 6.38 -13.97 -8.71
CA TRP A 66 6.00 -13.27 -9.93
C TRP A 66 4.51 -13.34 -10.19
N THR A 67 3.87 -14.48 -9.91
CA THR A 67 2.41 -14.60 -9.98
C THR A 67 1.70 -13.70 -8.98
N GLY A 68 2.23 -13.55 -7.77
CA GLY A 68 1.67 -12.61 -6.80
C GLY A 68 1.81 -11.15 -7.22
N LEU A 69 2.95 -10.79 -7.81
CA LEU A 69 3.15 -9.47 -8.40
C LEU A 69 2.21 -9.21 -9.59
N ALA A 70 1.94 -10.23 -10.41
CA ALA A 70 1.05 -10.12 -11.57
C ALA A 70 -0.43 -10.07 -11.19
N ALA A 71 -0.82 -10.68 -10.06
CA ALA A 71 -2.21 -10.74 -9.60
C ALA A 71 -2.67 -9.47 -8.86
N ALA A 72 -1.76 -8.70 -8.26
CA ALA A 72 -2.12 -7.48 -7.52
C ALA A 72 -2.67 -6.33 -8.40
N PRO A 73 -2.09 -5.98 -9.56
CA PRO A 73 -2.59 -4.90 -10.43
C PRO A 73 -4.02 -5.09 -10.96
N PRO A 74 -4.46 -6.28 -11.46
CA PRO A 74 -5.83 -6.46 -11.91
C PRO A 74 -6.83 -6.37 -10.75
N ALA A 75 -6.47 -6.85 -9.57
CA ALA A 75 -7.30 -6.71 -8.38
C ALA A 75 -7.51 -5.25 -7.96
N GLY A 76 -6.43 -4.45 -7.93
CA GLY A 76 -6.52 -3.02 -7.66
C GLY A 76 -7.34 -2.28 -8.71
N ARG A 77 -7.22 -2.64 -9.99
CA ARG A 77 -8.05 -2.07 -11.08
C ARG A 77 -9.53 -2.39 -10.91
N CYS A 78 -9.89 -3.62 -10.55
CA CYS A 78 -11.28 -3.99 -10.31
C CYS A 78 -11.88 -3.20 -9.15
N SER A 79 -11.19 -3.14 -8.00
CA SER A 79 -11.67 -2.39 -6.83
C SER A 79 -11.73 -0.88 -7.10
N GLY A 80 -10.73 -0.35 -7.82
CA GLY A 80 -10.71 1.06 -8.23
C GLY A 80 -11.79 1.43 -9.24
N CYS A 81 -12.21 0.49 -10.11
CA CYS A 81 -13.32 0.71 -11.03
C CYS A 81 -14.67 0.82 -10.29
N CYS A 82 -14.83 0.12 -9.16
CA CYS A 82 -16.01 0.26 -8.30
C CYS A 82 -15.99 1.54 -7.46
N MET A 83 -14.82 2.01 -7.03
CA MET A 83 -14.67 3.11 -6.07
C MET A 83 -14.44 4.49 -6.72
N ARG A 84 -14.90 4.69 -7.96
CA ARG A 84 -14.74 5.98 -8.65
C ARG A 84 -15.79 6.99 -8.16
N CYS A 85 -15.40 7.78 -7.16
CA CYS A 85 -15.94 9.11 -6.84
C CYS A 85 -14.77 10.09 -6.72
#